data_AF-A0A970ZSI6-F1
#
_entry.id   AF-A0A970ZSI6-F1
#
_cell.length_a   1.000
_cell.length_b   1.000
_cell.length_c   1.000
_cell.angle_alpha   90.00
_cell.angle_beta   90.00
_cell.angle_gamma   90.00
#
_symmetry.space_group_name_H-M   'P 1'
#
loop_
_entity.id
_entity.type
_entity.pdbx_description
1 polymer ?
#
loop_
_entity_poly.entity_id
_entity_poly.type
_entity_poly.pdbx_seq_one_letter_code
_entity_poly.pdbx_strand_id
1 'polypeptide(L)'
;MTPSRSPRCRRAFTMVEMLIVIAVIGIMSGLVISAFSNAAQDTRRVVTRQQQAAVQNAVNAWVSKVSQQQGLAQTRTLYNLAASSKGRLELVKDYLDESTFSHFLANTTNNGEVKSAALGKTNQYLLLDTWTANSYPKVELK
;
A
#
# COMPACT_ATOMS: atom_id res chain seq x y z
N MET A 1 10.22 -54.52 55.74
CA MET A 1 9.89 -53.29 54.98
C MET A 1 9.88 -53.61 53.50
N THR A 2 8.70 -53.74 52.90
CA THR A 2 8.54 -53.93 51.45
C THR A 2 8.02 -52.63 50.83
N PRO A 3 8.60 -52.14 49.72
CA PRO A 3 8.17 -50.88 49.13
C PRO A 3 6.88 -51.06 48.32
N SER A 4 5.83 -50.33 48.69
CA SER A 4 4.62 -50.18 47.89
C SER A 4 4.93 -49.29 46.68
N ARG A 5 4.92 -49.86 45.48
CA ARG A 5 5.06 -49.09 44.23
C ARG A 5 3.68 -48.61 43.79
N SER A 6 3.45 -47.31 43.90
CA SER A 6 2.31 -46.61 43.31
C SER A 6 2.28 -46.79 41.79
N PRO A 7 1.18 -47.25 41.17
CA PRO A 7 1.10 -47.34 39.72
C PRO A 7 1.09 -45.94 39.10
N ARG A 8 2.08 -45.65 38.25
CA ARG A 8 2.08 -44.45 37.41
C ARG A 8 1.09 -44.67 36.27
N CYS A 9 -0.08 -44.04 36.33
CA CYS A 9 -1.01 -43.99 35.21
C CYS A 9 -0.36 -43.23 34.03
N ARG A 10 0.21 -43.98 33.08
CA ARG A 10 0.53 -43.43 31.75
C ARG A 10 -0.77 -43.35 30.96
N ARG A 11 -1.41 -42.17 30.95
CA ARG A 11 -2.45 -41.84 29.97
C ARG A 11 -1.75 -41.66 28.63
N ALA A 12 -1.88 -42.65 27.74
CA ALA A 12 -1.53 -42.48 26.34
C ALA A 12 -2.75 -41.88 25.63
N PHE A 13 -2.53 -40.83 24.83
CA PHE A 13 -3.56 -40.29 23.94
C PHE A 13 -3.96 -41.36 22.92
N THR A 14 -5.26 -41.48 22.68
CA THR A 14 -5.79 -42.37 21.64
C THR A 14 -5.49 -41.78 20.26
N MET A 15 -5.37 -42.65 19.24
CA MET A 15 -5.25 -42.20 17.85
C MET A 15 -6.41 -41.26 17.48
N VAL A 16 -7.62 -41.59 17.94
CA VAL A 16 -8.84 -40.82 17.67
C VAL A 16 -8.78 -39.42 18.28
N GLU A 17 -8.30 -39.27 19.51
CA GLU A 17 -8.12 -37.95 20.13
C GLU A 17 -7.16 -37.08 19.33
N MET A 18 -6.03 -37.63 18.87
CA MET A 18 -5.10 -36.89 18.01
C MET A 18 -5.73 -36.52 16.66
N LEU A 19 -6.49 -37.43 16.03
CA LEU A 19 -7.15 -37.17 14.75
C LEU A 19 -8.20 -36.05 14.84
N ILE A 20 -8.99 -36.03 15.91
CA ILE A 20 -9.99 -34.97 16.11
C ILE A 20 -9.31 -33.63 16.36
N VAL A 21 -8.23 -33.60 17.15
CA VAL A 21 -7.50 -32.36 17.45
C VAL A 21 -6.90 -31.75 16.18
N ILE A 22 -6.21 -32.53 15.35
CA ILE A 22 -5.65 -32.01 14.10
C ILE A 22 -6.76 -31.59 13.12
N ALA A 23 -7.90 -32.29 13.09
CA ALA A 23 -9.04 -31.91 12.27
C ALA A 23 -9.61 -30.54 12.69
N VAL A 24 -9.83 -30.33 13.99
CA VAL A 24 -10.35 -29.06 14.52
C VAL A 24 -9.34 -27.93 14.31
N ILE A 25 -8.04 -28.15 14.59
CA ILE A 25 -6.98 -27.15 14.37
C ILE A 25 -6.88 -26.81 12.88
N GLY A 26 -6.98 -27.79 11.98
CA GLY A 26 -6.95 -27.58 10.53
C GLY A 26 -8.09 -26.68 10.05
N ILE A 27 -9.32 -26.95 10.51
CA ILE A 27 -10.49 -26.13 10.17
C ILE A 27 -10.34 -24.71 10.71
N MET A 28 -9.99 -24.56 11.99
CA MET A 28 -9.83 -23.24 12.62
C MET A 28 -8.72 -22.43 11.97
N SER A 29 -7.58 -23.05 11.67
CA SER A 29 -6.43 -22.38 11.04
C SER A 29 -6.79 -21.84 9.65
N GLY A 30 -7.55 -22.59 8.86
CA GLY A 30 -8.01 -22.13 7.54
C GLY A 30 -8.90 -20.87 7.60
N LEU A 31 -9.81 -20.82 8.58
CA LEU A 31 -10.68 -19.64 8.78
C LEU A 31 -9.88 -18.42 9.26
N VAL A 32 -8.94 -18.62 10.18
CA VAL A 32 -8.12 -17.54 10.72
C VAL A 32 -7.21 -16.92 9.65
N ILE A 33 -6.56 -17.74 8.81
CA ILE A 33 -5.70 -17.26 7.73
C ILE A 33 -6.49 -16.45 6.71
N SER A 34 -7.69 -16.92 6.33
CA SER A 34 -8.52 -16.22 5.34
C SER A 34 -9.03 -14.87 5.87
N ALA A 35 -9.43 -14.80 7.15
CA ALA A 35 -9.83 -13.56 7.79
C ALA A 35 -8.70 -12.52 7.81
N PHE A 36 -7.48 -12.91 8.21
CA PHE A 36 -6.32 -12.00 8.21
C PHE A 36 -5.91 -11.57 6.80
N SER A 37 -5.97 -12.47 5.83
CA SER A 37 -5.65 -12.14 4.43
C SER A 37 -6.57 -11.04 3.88
N ASN A 38 -7.87 -11.14 4.14
CA ASN A 38 -8.85 -10.13 3.72
C ASN A 38 -8.59 -8.78 4.41
N ALA A 39 -8.40 -8.78 5.74
CA ALA A 39 -8.09 -7.56 6.48
C ALA A 39 -6.80 -6.87 6.01
N ALA A 40 -5.77 -7.66 5.66
CA ALA A 40 -4.52 -7.15 5.11
C ALA A 40 -4.72 -6.53 3.71
N GLN A 41 -5.57 -7.12 2.86
CA GLN A 41 -5.91 -6.55 1.55
C GLN A 41 -6.67 -5.24 1.71
N ASP A 42 -7.63 -5.16 2.62
CA ASP A 42 -8.40 -3.94 2.89
C ASP A 42 -7.53 -2.82 3.42
N THR A 43 -6.63 -3.13 4.36
CA THR A 43 -5.65 -2.16 4.87
C THR A 43 -4.79 -1.61 3.74
N ARG A 44 -4.31 -2.48 2.83
CA ARG A 44 -3.51 -2.03 1.67
C ARG A 44 -4.32 -1.10 0.77
N ARG A 45 -5.59 -1.40 0.48
CA ARG A 45 -6.48 -0.54 -0.31
C ARG A 45 -6.71 0.83 0.34
N VAL A 46 -6.80 0.88 1.67
CA VAL A 46 -6.90 2.15 2.39
C VAL A 46 -5.61 2.95 2.26
N VAL A 47 -4.46 2.30 2.43
CA VAL A 47 -3.13 2.94 2.28
C VAL A 47 -2.92 3.46 0.85
N THR A 48 -3.30 2.71 -0.20
CA THR A 48 -3.14 3.19 -1.59
C THR A 48 -4.00 4.42 -1.87
N ARG A 49 -5.22 4.48 -1.33
CA ARG A 49 -6.09 5.68 -1.42
C ARG A 49 -5.54 6.87 -0.63
N GLN A 50 -4.99 6.63 0.56
CA GLN A 50 -4.34 7.68 1.35
C GLN A 50 -3.13 8.24 0.62
N GLN A 51 -2.32 7.37 0.01
CA GLN A 51 -1.19 7.78 -0.82
C GLN A 51 -1.63 8.59 -2.05
N GLN A 52 -2.68 8.17 -2.75
CA GLN A 52 -3.26 8.94 -3.84
C GLN A 52 -3.69 10.34 -3.38
N ALA A 53 -4.40 10.43 -2.24
CA ALA A 53 -4.85 11.70 -1.69
C ALA A 53 -3.68 12.60 -1.27
N ALA A 54 -2.63 12.03 -0.66
CA ALA A 54 -1.42 12.77 -0.29
C ALA A 54 -0.73 13.36 -1.52
N VAL A 55 -0.55 12.57 -2.58
CA VAL A 55 0.04 13.06 -3.85
C VAL A 55 -0.87 14.09 -4.52
N GLN A 56 -2.20 13.90 -4.49
CA GLN A 56 -3.14 14.88 -5.03
C GLN A 56 -3.07 16.22 -4.29
N ASN A 57 -2.97 16.19 -2.96
CA ASN A 57 -2.83 17.39 -2.16
C ASN A 57 -1.50 18.09 -2.44
N ALA A 58 -0.41 17.34 -2.60
CA ALA A 58 0.90 17.87 -2.98
C ALA A 58 0.88 18.54 -4.36
N VAL A 59 0.22 17.91 -5.35
CA VAL A 59 0.00 18.49 -6.68
C VAL A 59 -0.82 19.78 -6.58
N ASN A 60 -1.93 19.78 -5.84
CA ASN A 60 -2.77 20.97 -5.67
C ASN A 60 -2.01 22.13 -5.00
N ALA A 61 -1.20 21.84 -3.99
CA ALA A 61 -0.37 22.82 -3.31
C ALA A 61 0.71 23.39 -4.24
N TRP A 62 1.38 22.53 -5.02
CA TRP A 62 2.34 22.96 -6.03
C TRP A 62 1.70 23.85 -7.10
N VAL A 63 0.56 23.44 -7.67
CA VAL A 63 -0.18 24.23 -8.66
C VAL A 63 -0.56 25.58 -8.08
N SER A 64 -1.03 25.63 -6.83
CA SER A 64 -1.44 26.88 -6.19
C SER A 64 -0.27 27.85 -6.05
N LYS A 65 0.91 27.38 -5.62
CA LYS A 65 2.11 28.22 -5.52
C LYS A 65 2.59 28.72 -6.87
N VAL A 66 2.74 27.82 -7.85
CA VAL A 66 3.33 28.18 -9.15
C VAL A 66 2.37 29.04 -9.97
N SER A 67 1.06 28.78 -9.88
CA SER A 67 0.05 29.58 -10.59
C SER A 67 -0.07 31.01 -10.07
N GLN A 68 0.19 31.25 -8.78
CA GLN A 68 0.29 32.61 -8.24
C GLN A 68 1.49 33.38 -8.81
N GLN A 69 2.58 32.68 -9.15
CA GLN A 69 3.81 33.32 -9.64
C GLN A 69 3.84 33.49 -11.16
N GLN A 70 3.30 32.53 -11.90
CA GLN A 70 3.48 32.44 -13.37
C GLN A 70 2.16 32.34 -14.15
N GLY A 71 1.03 32.26 -13.46
CA GLY A 71 -0.29 32.01 -14.06
C GLY A 71 -0.55 30.53 -14.37
N LEU A 72 -1.83 30.18 -14.50
CA LEU A 72 -2.28 28.79 -14.70
C LEU A 72 -1.79 28.19 -16.02
N ALA A 73 -1.77 28.98 -17.11
CA ALA A 73 -1.35 28.50 -18.43
C ALA A 73 0.14 28.08 -18.44
N GLN A 74 1.01 28.88 -17.81
CA GLN A 74 2.43 28.57 -17.72
C GLN A 74 2.69 27.40 -16.76
N THR A 75 1.97 27.35 -15.64
CA THR A 75 2.05 26.23 -14.69
C THR A 75 1.71 24.90 -15.38
N ARG A 76 0.70 24.89 -16.25
CA ARG A 76 0.34 23.72 -17.06
C ARG A 76 1.45 23.31 -18.01
N THR A 77 2.09 24.27 -18.68
CA THR A 77 3.25 24.00 -19.54
C THR A 77 4.37 23.35 -18.74
N LEU A 78 4.74 23.90 -17.58
CA LEU A 78 5.75 23.33 -16.68
C LEU A 78 5.42 21.90 -16.24
N TYR A 79 4.17 21.67 -15.84
CA TYR A 79 3.71 20.35 -15.43
C TYR A 79 3.77 19.33 -16.57
N ASN A 80 3.43 19.75 -17.80
CA ASN A 80 3.48 18.89 -18.98
C ASN A 80 4.90 18.65 -19.50
N LEU A 81 5.83 19.60 -19.30
CA LEU A 81 7.25 19.45 -19.66
C LEU A 81 7.94 18.30 -18.93
N ALA A 82 7.50 17.96 -17.72
CA ALA A 82 8.01 16.81 -16.98
C ALA A 82 7.76 15.45 -17.69
N ALA A 83 6.85 15.43 -18.69
CA ALA A 83 6.54 14.36 -19.65
C ALA A 83 6.17 12.97 -19.09
N SER A 84 6.37 12.73 -17.80
CA SER A 84 6.30 11.42 -17.14
C SER A 84 5.72 11.57 -15.73
N SER A 85 5.08 10.51 -15.23
CA SER A 85 4.50 10.53 -13.88
C SER A 85 5.58 10.73 -12.80
N LYS A 86 6.75 10.12 -12.99
CA LYS A 86 7.90 10.31 -12.10
C LYS A 86 8.40 11.76 -12.09
N GLY A 87 8.60 12.35 -13.27
CA GLY A 87 9.03 13.76 -13.35
C GLY A 87 7.98 14.71 -12.74
N ARG A 88 6.69 14.42 -12.91
CA ARG A 88 5.60 15.18 -12.27
C ARG A 88 5.58 15.03 -10.76
N LEU A 89 5.98 13.87 -10.24
CA LEU A 89 6.16 13.66 -8.80
C LEU A 89 7.34 14.48 -8.26
N GLU A 90 8.44 14.58 -9.00
CA GLU A 90 9.61 15.39 -8.62
C GLU A 90 9.26 16.88 -8.46
N LEU A 91 8.32 17.40 -9.27
CA LEU A 91 7.83 18.78 -9.13
C LEU A 91 7.20 19.05 -7.76
N VAL A 92 6.58 18.04 -7.16
CA VAL A 92 5.85 18.16 -5.90
C VAL A 92 6.64 17.69 -4.68
N LYS A 93 7.94 17.41 -4.84
CA LYS A 93 8.79 16.86 -3.77
C LYS A 93 8.74 17.67 -2.47
N ASP A 94 8.72 19.00 -2.57
CA ASP A 94 8.75 19.91 -1.40
C ASP A 94 7.41 19.92 -0.63
N TYR A 95 6.37 19.28 -1.19
CA TYR A 95 5.03 19.16 -0.60
C TYR A 95 4.73 17.76 -0.09
N LEU A 96 5.69 16.85 -0.24
CA LEU A 96 5.67 15.52 0.34
C LEU A 96 6.75 15.46 1.43
N ASP A 97 6.53 14.63 2.44
CA ASP A 97 7.60 14.31 3.37
C ASP A 97 8.74 13.57 2.64
N GLU A 98 9.98 13.86 2.99
CA GLU A 98 11.19 13.30 2.36
C GLU A 98 11.15 11.76 2.34
N SER A 99 10.71 11.13 3.42
CA SER A 99 10.61 9.67 3.51
C SER A 99 9.55 9.12 2.56
N THR A 100 8.44 9.85 2.39
CA THR A 100 7.34 9.45 1.50
C THR A 100 7.77 9.55 0.05
N PHE A 101 8.42 10.66 -0.32
CA PHE A 101 8.96 10.86 -1.66
C PHE A 101 10.03 9.82 -2.01
N SER A 102 11.00 9.60 -1.11
CA SER A 102 12.03 8.57 -1.26
C SER A 102 11.43 7.17 -1.43
N HIS A 103 10.39 6.85 -0.67
CA HIS A 103 9.68 5.58 -0.79
C HIS A 103 9.00 5.42 -2.16
N PHE A 104 8.41 6.48 -2.72
CA PHE A 104 7.88 6.41 -4.09
C PHE A 104 9.00 6.23 -5.13
N LEU A 105 10.10 6.98 -5.01
CA LEU A 105 11.23 6.86 -5.93
C LEU A 105 11.88 5.49 -5.91
N ALA A 106 12.05 4.88 -4.72
CA ALA A 106 12.66 3.56 -4.58
C ALA A 106 11.80 2.43 -5.17
N ASN A 107 10.47 2.60 -5.19
CA ASN A 107 9.54 1.61 -5.70
C ASN A 107 9.11 1.85 -7.16
N THR A 108 9.35 3.05 -7.70
CA THR A 108 9.09 3.38 -9.10
C THR A 108 10.24 2.93 -9.99
N THR A 109 10.00 1.88 -10.78
CA THR A 109 10.96 1.38 -11.78
C THR A 109 10.78 2.02 -13.16
N ASN A 110 9.56 2.41 -13.52
CA ASN A 110 9.21 2.99 -14.82
C ASN A 110 8.84 4.46 -14.67
N ASN A 111 9.28 5.33 -15.59
CA ASN A 111 8.98 6.77 -15.51
C ASN A 111 7.49 7.11 -15.70
N GLY A 112 6.72 6.23 -16.35
CA GLY A 112 5.29 6.42 -16.61
C GLY A 112 4.37 6.18 -15.40
N GLU A 113 4.87 5.54 -14.34
CA GLU A 113 4.06 5.07 -13.21
C GLU A 113 4.70 5.46 -11.89
N VAL A 114 3.89 5.91 -10.91
CA VAL A 114 4.37 6.14 -9.55
C VAL A 114 3.92 4.97 -8.67
N LYS A 115 4.87 4.26 -8.05
CA LYS A 115 4.63 3.06 -7.26
C LYS A 115 5.13 3.23 -5.84
N SER A 116 4.50 2.51 -4.94
CA SER A 116 4.89 2.34 -3.54
C SER A 116 4.82 0.85 -3.21
N ALA A 117 5.38 0.42 -2.08
CA ALA A 117 5.21 -0.95 -1.62
C ALA A 117 3.72 -1.38 -1.52
N ALA A 118 2.83 -0.49 -1.05
CA ALA A 118 1.40 -0.80 -0.94
C ALA A 118 0.74 -0.95 -2.31
N LEU A 119 1.04 -0.03 -3.24
CA LEU A 119 0.55 -0.04 -4.62
C LEU A 119 1.03 -1.29 -5.37
N GLY A 120 2.31 -1.64 -5.23
CA GLY A 120 2.88 -2.86 -5.83
C GLY A 120 2.21 -4.14 -5.31
N LYS A 121 1.79 -4.18 -4.04
CA LYS A 121 1.09 -5.34 -3.46
C LYS A 121 -0.38 -5.45 -3.90
N THR A 122 -0.98 -4.37 -4.38
CA THR A 122 -2.34 -4.38 -4.95
C THR A 122 -2.34 -4.42 -6.48
N ASN A 123 -1.18 -4.55 -7.13
CA ASN A 123 -1.00 -4.39 -8.58
C ASN A 123 -1.52 -3.05 -9.11
N GLN A 124 -1.46 -2.02 -8.28
CA GLN A 124 -1.89 -0.66 -8.62
C GLN A 124 -0.70 0.27 -8.80
N TYR A 125 -0.94 1.41 -9.41
CA TYR A 125 0.00 2.52 -9.50
C TYR A 125 -0.72 3.86 -9.57
N LEU A 126 0.01 4.92 -9.26
CA LEU A 126 -0.46 6.29 -9.45
C LEU A 126 -0.02 6.78 -10.82
N LEU A 127 -0.98 7.29 -11.58
CA LEU A 127 -0.77 7.93 -12.86
C LEU A 127 -0.98 9.43 -12.69
N LEU A 128 0.07 10.21 -12.95
CA LEU A 128 -0.01 11.65 -13.05
C LEU A 128 -0.07 11.97 -14.54
N ASP A 129 -1.27 12.01 -15.10
CA ASP A 129 -1.47 12.23 -16.54
C ASP A 129 -1.17 13.69 -16.93
N THR A 130 -1.07 13.96 -18.23
CA THR A 130 -1.00 15.30 -18.81
C THR A 130 -2.14 16.18 -18.32
N TRP A 131 -1.81 17.42 -17.97
CA TRP A 131 -2.80 18.40 -17.56
C TRP A 131 -3.39 19.09 -18.80
N THR A 132 -4.68 18.87 -19.04
CA THR A 132 -5.45 19.46 -20.15
C THR A 132 -5.87 20.90 -19.88
N ALA A 133 -6.27 21.63 -20.93
CA ALA A 133 -6.83 22.96 -20.76
C ALA A 133 -8.19 22.91 -20.03
N ASN A 134 -8.46 23.94 -19.21
CA ASN A 134 -9.70 24.14 -18.46
C ASN A 134 -10.02 23.07 -17.38
N SER A 135 -9.01 22.33 -16.92
CA SER A 135 -9.13 21.38 -15.81
C SER A 135 -8.07 21.64 -14.74
N TYR A 136 -8.04 20.83 -13.68
CA TYR A 136 -6.92 20.74 -12.73
C TYR A 136 -6.23 19.38 -12.88
N PRO A 137 -4.91 19.28 -12.62
CA PRO A 137 -4.21 18.00 -12.68
C PRO A 137 -4.75 17.04 -11.62
N LYS A 138 -4.96 15.79 -12.03
CA LYS A 138 -5.48 14.72 -11.18
C LYS A 138 -4.49 13.57 -11.08
N VAL A 139 -4.44 12.97 -9.89
CA VAL A 139 -3.69 11.75 -9.62
C VAL A 139 -4.67 10.59 -9.69
N GLU A 140 -4.53 9.76 -10.71
CA GLU A 140 -5.38 8.59 -10.89
C GLU A 140 -4.74 7.36 -10.25
N LEU A 141 -5.54 6.58 -9.54
CA LEU A 141 -5.17 5.25 -9.10
C LEU A 141 -5.60 4.25 -10.19
N LYS A 142 -4.62 3.57 -10.79
CA LYS A 142 -4.82 2.52 -11.80
C LYS A 142 -4.51 1.16 -11.21
#